data_AF-A0A414KC77-F1
#
_entry.id   AF-A0A414KC77-F1
#
_cell.length_a   1.000
_cell.length_b   1.000
_cell.length_c   1.000
_cell.angle_alpha   90.00
_cell.angle_beta   90.00
_cell.angle_gamma   90.00
#
_symmetry.space_group_name_H-M   'P 1'
#
loop_
_entity.id
_entity.type
_entity.pdbx_description
1 polymer ?
#
loop_
_entity_poly.entity_id
_entity_poly.type
_entity_poly.pdbx_seq_one_letter_code
_entity_poly.pdbx_strand_id
1 'polypeptide(L)' 'MTEEITYYINTDCINCGLCVKACPEHCIDVYKKPAVINQSKCRHCGACAEVCPPGAIRDWDE' A
#
# COMPACT_ATOMS: atom_id res chain seq x y z
N MET A 1 -3.57 8.83 -22.18
CA MET A 1 -2.50 7.85 -21.88
C MET A 1 -1.93 8.18 -20.51
N THR A 2 -2.73 8.10 -19.45
CA THR A 2 -2.23 8.15 -18.07
C THR A 2 -3.21 7.32 -17.25
N GLU A 3 -2.98 6.01 -17.23
CA GLU A 3 -3.64 5.08 -16.31
C GLU A 3 -3.02 5.33 -14.93
N GLU A 4 -3.77 5.94 -14.02
CA GLU A 4 -3.29 6.30 -12.67
C GLU A 4 -3.56 5.13 -11.71
N ILE A 5 -2.71 4.10 -11.77
CA ILE A 5 -2.79 2.94 -10.87
C ILE A 5 -2.58 3.42 -9.43
N THR A 6 -3.57 3.24 -8.54
CA THR A 6 -3.41 3.57 -7.12
C THR A 6 -3.44 2.32 -6.24
N TYR A 7 -2.75 2.35 -5.10
CA TYR A 7 -2.73 1.23 -4.16
C TYR A 7 -3.46 1.61 -2.88
N TYR A 8 -4.43 0.79 -2.46
CA TYR A 8 -5.17 0.99 -1.22
C TYR A 8 -5.09 -0.25 -0.33
N ILE A 9 -5.22 -0.02 0.98
CA ILE A 9 -5.17 -1.09 1.99
C ILE A 9 -6.57 -1.24 2.57
N ASN A 10 -7.11 -2.44 2.51
CA ASN A 10 -8.45 -2.75 2.99
C ASN A 10 -8.44 -3.21 4.47
N THR A 11 -9.60 -3.63 4.96
CA THR A 11 -9.80 -4.07 6.35
C THR A 11 -9.11 -5.38 6.72
N ASP A 12 -8.60 -6.16 5.75
CA ASP A 12 -7.82 -7.38 6.00
C ASP A 12 -6.42 -7.06 6.56
N CYS A 13 -6.06 -5.77 6.64
CA CYS A 13 -4.80 -5.33 7.22
C CYS A 13 -4.67 -5.72 8.70
N ILE A 14 -3.65 -6.52 9.01
CA ILE A 14 -3.30 -6.92 10.38
C ILE A 14 -2.27 -5.99 11.04
N ASN A 15 -1.95 -4.84 10.43
CA ASN A 15 -0.95 -3.87 10.93
C ASN A 15 0.43 -4.48 11.25
N CYS A 16 0.90 -5.46 10.47
CA CYS A 16 2.19 -6.13 10.70
C CYS A 16 3.43 -5.25 10.40
N GLY A 17 3.28 -4.15 9.65
CA GLY A 17 4.36 -3.22 9.34
C GLY A 17 5.33 -3.65 8.22
N LEU A 18 5.14 -4.81 7.59
CA LEU A 18 6.02 -5.29 6.52
C LEU A 18 6.00 -4.38 5.28
N CYS A 19 4.81 -3.87 4.93
CA CYS A 19 4.65 -2.95 3.80
C CYS A 19 5.47 -1.65 3.96
N VAL A 20 5.62 -1.14 5.18
CA VAL A 20 6.43 0.07 5.46
C VAL A 20 7.91 -0.18 5.21
N LYS A 21 8.39 -1.38 5.56
CA LYS A 21 9.80 -1.77 5.33
C LYS A 21 10.09 -2.02 3.85
N ALA A 22 9.11 -2.55 3.12
CA ALA A 22 9.24 -2.81 1.69
C ALA A 22 9.07 -1.55 0.83
N CYS A 23 8.35 -0.53 1.33
CA CYS A 23 8.11 0.71 0.58
C CYS A 23 9.38 1.59 0.54
N PRO A 24 10.00 1.79 -0.65
CA PRO A 24 11.22 2.60 -0.75
C PRO A 24 10.98 4.09 -0.45
N GLU A 25 9.76 4.57 -0.71
CA GLU A 25 9.36 5.97 -0.44
C GLU A 25 8.90 6.17 1.01
N HIS A 26 8.79 5.09 1.80
CA HIS A 26 8.26 5.09 3.16
C HIS A 26 6.92 5.85 3.26
N CYS A 27 6.04 5.68 2.27
CA CYS A 27 4.79 6.43 2.13
C CYS A 27 3.58 5.77 2.81
N ILE A 28 3.80 4.79 3.70
CA ILE A 28 2.73 3.99 4.32
C ILE A 28 2.65 4.30 5.82
N ASP A 29 1.47 4.71 6.28
CA ASP A 29 1.16 5.00 7.67
C ASP A 29 0.47 3.79 8.33
N VAL A 30 1.20 3.07 9.16
CA VAL A 30 0.70 1.88 9.90
C VAL A 30 0.12 2.21 11.27
N TYR A 31 0.12 3.47 11.68
CA TYR A 31 -0.54 3.90 12.91
C TYR A 31 -2.06 4.02 12.73
N LYS A 32 -2.54 4.00 11.48
CA LYS A 32 -3.95 3.91 11.13
C LYS A 32 -4.40 2.46 10.97
N LYS A 33 -5.69 2.20 11.21
CA LYS A 33 -6.33 0.90 11.01
C LYS A 33 -7.54 1.03 10.07
N PRO A 34 -7.47 0.49 8.84
CA PRO A 34 -6.30 -0.13 8.22
C PRO A 34 -5.17 0.88 7.97
N ALA A 35 -3.97 0.37 7.70
CA ALA A 35 -2.83 1.22 7.31
C ALA A 35 -3.18 2.07 6.07
N VAL A 36 -2.56 3.23 5.89
CA VAL A 36 -2.91 4.16 4.81
C VAL A 36 -1.69 4.47 3.95
N ILE A 37 -1.84 4.35 2.63
CA ILE A 37 -0.79 4.71 1.67
C ILE A 37 -1.01 6.16 1.23
N ASN A 38 0.03 6.98 1.34
CA ASN A 38 0.02 8.34 0.82
C ASN A 38 0.23 8.31 -0.70
N GLN A 39 -0.85 8.48 -1.47
CA GLN A 39 -0.80 8.41 -2.94
C GLN A 39 0.09 9.49 -3.56
N SER A 40 0.17 10.68 -2.96
CA SER A 40 1.03 11.77 -3.47
C SER A 40 2.52 11.45 -3.40
N LYS A 41 2.92 10.46 -2.59
CA LYS A 41 4.30 9.97 -2.48
C LYS A 41 4.48 8.57 -3.06
N CYS A 42 3.40 7.89 -3.40
CA CYS A 42 3.45 6.53 -3.89
C CYS A 42 3.88 6.55 -5.36
N ARG A 43 4.99 5.87 -5.69
CA ARG A 43 5.46 5.70 -7.08
C ARG A 43 4.88 4.48 -7.79
N HIS A 44 3.82 3.89 -7.23
CA HIS A 44 3.10 2.74 -7.79
C HIS A 44 3.96 1.50 -8.10
N CYS A 45 4.99 1.24 -7.29
CA CYS A 45 5.94 0.15 -7.51
C CYS A 45 5.45 -1.27 -7.16
N GLY A 46 4.32 -1.44 -6.49
CA GLY A 46 3.77 -2.76 -6.13
C GLY A 46 4.46 -3.51 -4.98
N ALA A 47 5.66 -3.10 -4.55
CA ALA A 47 6.46 -3.81 -3.53
C ALA A 47 5.71 -4.06 -2.20
N CYS A 48 4.81 -3.15 -1.80
CA CYS A 48 4.02 -3.31 -0.60
C CYS A 48 3.01 -4.46 -0.69
N ALA A 49 2.41 -4.67 -1.88
CA ALA A 49 1.44 -5.73 -2.12
C ALA A 49 2.10 -7.11 -2.12
N GLU A 50 3.29 -7.23 -2.72
CA GLU A 50 4.07 -8.48 -2.75
C GLU A 50 4.42 -9.01 -1.35
N VAL A 51 4.70 -8.11 -0.40
CA VAL A 51 5.09 -8.51 0.97
C VAL A 51 3.91 -8.66 1.92
N CYS A 52 2.68 -8.35 1.50
CA CYS A 52 1.52 -8.31 2.39
C CYS A 52 0.99 -9.73 2.67
N PRO A 53 1.17 -10.31 3.87
CA PRO A 53 0.74 -11.68 4.13
C PRO A 53 -0.77 -11.93 3.97
N PRO A 54 -1.67 -11.03 4.43
CA PRO A 54 -3.10 -11.21 4.21
C PRO A 54 -3.56 -10.78 2.81
N GLY A 55 -2.68 -10.27 1.95
CA GLY A 55 -3.08 -9.73 0.64
C GLY A 55 -4.01 -8.52 0.73
N ALA A 56 -3.90 -7.72 1.80
CA ALA A 56 -4.79 -6.60 2.09
C ALA A 56 -4.59 -5.37 1.19
N ILE A 57 -3.54 -5.36 0.36
CA ILE A 57 -3.21 -4.24 -0.53
C ILE A 57 -3.71 -4.58 -1.93
N ARG A 58 -4.56 -3.72 -2.48
CA ARG A 58 -5.10 -3.89 -3.84
C ARG A 58 -4.76 -2.68 -4.69
N ASP A 59 -4.53 -2.95 -5.97
CA ASP A 59 -4.53 -1.96 -7.02
C ASP A 59 -5.99 -1.60 -7.37
N TRP A 60 -6.24 -0.31 -7.55
CA TRP A 60 -7.44 0.20 -8.19
C TRP A 60 -7.03 0.72 -9.57
N ASP A 61 -7.64 0.15 -10.59
CA ASP A 61 -7.50 0.53 -11.99
C ASP A 61 -8.88 1.03 -12.44
N GLU A 62 -8.98 2.32 -12.77
CA GLU A 62 -10.17 2.94 -13.39
C GLU A 62 -9.83 3.62 -14.71
#